data_AF-A0A3E1XEK2-F1
#
_entry.id   AF-A0A3E1XEK2-F1
#
_cell.length_a   1.000
_cell.length_b   1.000
_cell.length_c   1.000
_cell.angle_alpha   90.00
_cell.angle_beta   90.00
_cell.angle_gamma   90.00
#
_symmetry.space_group_name_H-M   'P 1'
#
loop_
_entity.id
_entity.type
_entity.pdbx_description
1 polymer ?
#
loop_
_entity_poly.entity_id
_entity_poly.type
_entity_poly.pdbx_seq_one_letter_code
_entity_poly.pdbx_strand_id
1 'polypeptide(L)'
;MSWCWYLWRPGLELGQPSSLAGYGIAENEQMPDIAADAKAIAFGNFKRGYTIVDRIGTRILRDPYTNKPFVGFYTTKRTGGMLVSVEDDESTFGRRVQVHEYPNRDKPWTEDLGRATRRLTINAYLVGDDYADRRDRLISAIETAGPGTLVHPQYGEMQGSIDGQVRITHSSTEGRMCRVSFQFVESGELSFPVAGMATAKRLETSGGLFDDAIDSMFSTFSLSGISDFIQNDVIADAASMLGDVADAFRMVDSGVSAAMRLLQGDLSVILMPPSAASDFVNALQKAWRSGDRLRGSTSDLVTMIKTMSGITLDPGLSPRGTWPTDSGSAAKQKMQRNMIAAAIRTTAISTAAHAVTTLKQPRDVPGVRGVNQPAGTGRDSDIIIVMHPALDGVQTVSNGSSPPNYEDLKAIRTALNAAIDQEQLRIQDDVLFQQISVMRTDLNRDISARLAQVERTALRTPDDVLPALVLAATWYDDAGRESDILTRNPVPHPGFVPVEPLRVPVR
;
A
#
# COMPACT_ATOMS: atom_id res chain seq x y z
N MET A 1 -24.90 -54.88 66.59
CA MET A 1 -24.99 -53.59 65.88
C MET A 1 -23.57 -53.11 65.65
N SER A 2 -23.07 -53.24 64.42
CA SER A 2 -21.71 -52.83 64.07
C SER A 2 -21.81 -51.91 62.85
N TRP A 3 -21.82 -50.61 63.08
CA TRP A 3 -21.79 -49.59 62.03
C TRP A 3 -20.36 -49.52 61.47
N CYS A 4 -20.06 -50.31 60.44
CA CYS A 4 -18.84 -50.14 59.65
C CYS A 4 -19.13 -49.06 58.59
N TRP A 5 -18.65 -47.83 58.84
CA TRP A 5 -18.76 -46.74 57.88
C TRP A 5 -17.74 -46.98 56.76
N TYR A 6 -18.20 -47.40 55.58
CA TYR A 6 -17.33 -47.67 54.44
C TYR A 6 -16.67 -46.38 53.93
N LEU A 7 -15.34 -46.32 53.99
CA LEU A 7 -14.48 -45.23 53.47
C LEU A 7 -14.54 -45.13 51.94
N TRP A 8 -14.84 -46.25 51.28
CA TRP A 8 -15.01 -46.38 49.84
C TRP A 8 -16.44 -46.81 49.53
N ARG A 9 -17.12 -46.05 48.66
CA ARG A 9 -18.46 -46.39 48.18
C ARG A 9 -18.40 -46.65 46.67
N PRO A 10 -18.60 -47.91 46.22
CA PRO A 10 -18.73 -48.18 44.79
C PRO A 10 -20.04 -47.57 44.27
N GLY A 11 -20.01 -46.95 43.09
CA GLY A 11 -21.23 -46.52 42.40
C GLY A 11 -22.05 -47.74 42.00
N LEU A 12 -23.20 -47.95 42.66
CA LEU A 12 -24.10 -49.08 42.40
C LEU A 12 -25.11 -48.81 41.27
N GLU A 13 -25.15 -47.59 40.73
CA GLU A 13 -25.96 -47.20 39.58
C GLU A 13 -25.08 -46.80 38.39
N LEU A 14 -25.55 -47.12 37.17
CA LEU A 14 -24.85 -46.79 35.93
C LEU A 14 -24.65 -45.27 35.81
N GLY A 15 -23.42 -44.79 35.94
CA GLY A 15 -23.06 -43.38 35.80
C GLY A 15 -22.81 -42.60 37.11
N GLN A 16 -22.90 -43.23 38.29
CA GLN A 16 -22.42 -42.61 39.54
C GLN A 16 -20.91 -42.83 39.71
N PRO A 17 -20.07 -41.77 39.78
CA PRO A 17 -18.64 -41.92 39.98
C PRO A 17 -18.34 -42.43 41.40
N SER A 18 -17.45 -43.42 41.51
CA SER A 18 -16.93 -43.91 42.77
C SER A 18 -16.31 -42.74 43.56
N SER A 19 -16.59 -42.68 44.87
CA SER A 19 -16.06 -41.62 45.74
C SER A 19 -15.18 -42.21 46.83
N LEU A 20 -14.04 -41.54 47.07
CA LEU A 20 -13.11 -41.84 48.15
C LEU A 20 -13.12 -40.65 49.12
N ALA A 21 -13.49 -40.89 50.38
CA ALA A 21 -13.58 -39.84 51.40
C ALA A 21 -14.40 -38.59 50.99
N GLY A 22 -15.44 -38.76 50.16
CA GLY A 22 -16.31 -37.68 49.69
C GLY A 22 -15.81 -36.91 48.45
N TYR A 23 -14.63 -37.25 47.92
CA TYR A 23 -14.09 -36.70 46.67
C TYR A 23 -14.31 -37.67 45.51
N GLY A 24 -14.57 -37.13 44.32
CA GLY A 24 -14.70 -37.93 43.09
C GLY A 24 -13.36 -38.52 42.67
N ILE A 25 -13.37 -39.78 42.22
CA ILE A 25 -12.19 -40.49 41.72
C ILE A 25 -12.18 -40.42 40.19
N ALA A 26 -11.01 -40.16 39.61
CA ALA A 26 -10.76 -40.33 38.17
C ALA A 26 -9.68 -41.40 38.00
N GLU A 27 -10.01 -42.47 37.29
CA GLU A 27 -9.06 -43.54 37.00
C GLU A 27 -8.21 -43.16 35.79
N ASN A 28 -6.88 -43.22 35.93
CA ASN A 28 -5.94 -42.94 34.86
C ASN A 28 -4.91 -44.08 34.78
N GLU A 29 -5.05 -44.91 33.75
CA GLU A 29 -4.18 -46.08 33.49
C GLU A 29 -2.72 -45.70 33.22
N GLN A 30 -2.42 -44.42 32.97
CA GLN A 30 -1.04 -43.94 32.78
C GLN A 30 -0.32 -43.64 34.09
N MET A 31 -1.01 -43.68 35.24
CA MET A 31 -0.35 -43.55 36.54
C MET A 31 0.42 -44.83 36.89
N PRO A 32 1.57 -44.72 37.58
CA PRO A 32 2.37 -45.89 37.92
C PRO A 32 1.65 -46.77 38.96
N ASP A 33 1.80 -48.09 38.83
CA ASP A 33 1.31 -49.07 39.81
C ASP A 33 1.98 -48.91 41.17
N ILE A 34 1.38 -49.52 42.20
CA ILE A 34 1.85 -49.47 43.58
C ILE A 34 3.23 -50.18 43.68
N ALA A 35 4.28 -49.39 43.88
CA ALA A 35 5.64 -49.84 44.16
C ALA A 35 6.30 -48.90 45.19
N ALA A 36 7.48 -49.28 45.71
CA ALA A 36 8.25 -48.40 46.60
C ALA A 36 8.56 -47.05 45.90
N ASP A 37 8.30 -45.94 46.59
CA ASP A 37 8.47 -44.55 46.11
C ASP A 37 7.64 -44.15 44.86
N ALA A 38 6.73 -45.00 44.39
CA ALA A 38 5.84 -44.69 43.27
C ALA A 38 4.69 -43.77 43.72
N LYS A 39 4.48 -42.68 42.97
CA LYS A 39 3.32 -41.77 43.17
C LYS A 39 2.06 -42.35 42.54
N ALA A 40 1.59 -43.47 43.08
CA ALA A 40 0.43 -44.21 42.55
C ALA A 40 -0.91 -43.47 42.75
N ILE A 41 -0.97 -42.51 43.68
CA ILE A 41 -2.17 -41.71 43.96
C ILE A 41 -1.77 -40.22 44.00
N ALA A 42 -2.51 -39.38 43.26
CA ALA A 42 -2.36 -37.93 43.30
C ALA A 42 -3.68 -37.29 43.77
N PHE A 43 -3.59 -36.37 44.73
CA PHE A 43 -4.75 -35.66 45.29
C PHE A 43 -4.53 -34.15 45.18
N GLY A 44 -5.51 -33.43 44.62
CA GLY A 44 -5.47 -31.99 44.48
C GLY A 44 -6.54 -31.44 43.55
N ASN A 45 -6.66 -30.11 43.49
CA ASN A 45 -7.55 -29.45 42.53
C ASN A 45 -6.82 -29.28 41.18
N PHE A 46 -6.82 -30.32 40.36
CA PHE A 46 -6.16 -30.34 39.06
C PHE A 46 -6.70 -29.28 38.08
N LYS A 47 -7.97 -28.87 38.24
CA LYS A 47 -8.57 -27.81 37.41
C LYS A 47 -7.94 -26.43 37.66
N ARG A 48 -7.38 -26.21 38.85
CA ARG A 48 -6.62 -24.99 39.20
C ARG A 48 -5.11 -25.17 39.05
N GLY A 49 -4.58 -26.37 39.32
CA GLY A 49 -3.14 -26.61 39.34
C GLY A 49 -2.54 -26.97 37.97
N TYR A 50 -3.33 -27.48 37.03
CA TYR A 50 -2.84 -28.01 35.76
C TYR A 50 -3.65 -27.48 34.57
N THR A 51 -3.01 -26.67 33.73
CA THR A 51 -3.65 -26.10 32.54
C THR A 51 -3.17 -26.86 31.31
N ILE A 52 -4.12 -27.48 30.60
CA ILE A 52 -3.89 -28.11 29.30
C ILE A 52 -4.22 -27.09 28.21
N VAL A 53 -3.24 -26.74 27.39
CA VAL A 53 -3.39 -25.83 26.26
C VAL A 53 -3.42 -26.64 24.96
N ASP A 54 -4.53 -26.53 24.24
CA ASP A 54 -4.66 -27.02 22.87
C ASP A 54 -4.62 -25.81 21.92
N ARG A 55 -3.56 -25.69 21.12
CA ARG A 55 -3.29 -24.46 20.35
C ARG A 55 -4.07 -24.42 19.03
N ILE A 56 -4.24 -25.57 18.36
CA ILE A 56 -4.70 -25.62 16.96
C ILE A 56 -5.72 -26.76 16.74
N GLY A 57 -6.06 -27.55 17.77
CA GLY A 57 -6.88 -28.74 17.61
C GLY A 57 -6.19 -29.81 16.76
N THR A 58 -6.96 -30.78 16.27
CA THR A 58 -6.45 -31.87 15.42
C THR A 58 -6.56 -31.47 13.94
N ARG A 59 -5.42 -31.34 13.25
CA ARG A 59 -5.37 -31.06 11.81
C ARG A 59 -5.08 -32.33 11.03
N ILE A 60 -5.86 -32.58 9.99
CA ILE A 60 -5.68 -33.72 9.09
C ILE A 60 -5.31 -33.19 7.70
N LEU A 61 -4.19 -33.64 7.15
CA LEU A 61 -3.78 -33.40 5.77
C LEU A 61 -3.90 -34.71 5.00
N ARG A 62 -4.68 -34.70 3.91
CA ARG A 62 -4.67 -35.78 2.92
C ARG A 62 -3.61 -35.47 1.86
N ASP A 63 -2.68 -36.38 1.64
CA ASP A 63 -1.63 -36.26 0.63
C ASP A 63 -1.71 -37.42 -0.38
N PRO A 64 -2.31 -37.19 -1.55
CA PRO A 64 -2.35 -38.15 -2.66
C PRO A 64 -1.14 -38.03 -3.63
N TYR A 65 -0.19 -37.14 -3.36
CA TYR A 65 0.85 -36.78 -4.33
C TYR A 65 2.21 -37.41 -4.02
N THR A 66 2.59 -37.53 -2.74
CA THR A 66 3.94 -37.97 -2.35
C THR A 66 4.24 -39.44 -2.64
N ASN A 67 3.27 -40.35 -2.50
CA ASN A 67 3.49 -41.78 -2.74
C ASN A 67 2.32 -42.45 -3.47
N LYS A 68 2.30 -42.33 -4.80
CA LYS A 68 1.31 -43.00 -5.66
C LYS A 68 1.51 -44.53 -5.58
N PRO A 69 0.47 -45.37 -5.43
CA PRO A 69 -0.97 -45.09 -5.58
C PRO A 69 -1.73 -44.82 -4.27
N PHE A 70 -1.03 -44.61 -3.14
CA PHE A 70 -1.66 -44.46 -1.83
C PHE A 70 -2.00 -43.00 -1.50
N VAL A 71 -3.00 -42.80 -0.64
CA VAL A 71 -3.32 -41.50 -0.04
C VAL A 71 -2.87 -41.54 1.42
N GLY A 72 -1.84 -40.78 1.75
CA GLY A 72 -1.34 -40.66 3.12
C GLY A 72 -2.19 -39.67 3.92
N PHE A 73 -2.62 -40.06 5.14
CA PHE A 73 -3.30 -39.15 6.06
C PHE A 73 -2.33 -38.73 7.16
N TYR A 74 -1.86 -37.49 7.09
CA TYR A 74 -0.99 -36.91 8.09
C TYR A 74 -1.82 -36.11 9.10
N THR A 75 -1.95 -36.63 10.31
CA THR A 75 -2.71 -35.99 11.38
C THR A 75 -1.78 -35.43 12.43
N THR A 76 -1.85 -34.13 12.68
CA THR A 76 -1.06 -33.45 13.71
C THR A 76 -1.97 -32.80 14.73
N LYS A 77 -1.68 -33.02 16.01
CA LYS A 77 -2.25 -32.28 17.13
C LYS A 77 -1.11 -31.70 17.97
N ARG A 78 -1.23 -30.45 18.39
CA ARG A 78 -0.24 -29.78 19.24
C ARG A 78 -0.89 -29.42 20.57
N THR A 79 -0.52 -30.16 21.61
CA THR A 79 -1.01 -29.98 22.98
C THR A 79 0.18 -29.78 23.91
N GLY A 80 0.05 -28.85 24.85
CA GLY A 80 1.04 -28.59 25.90
C GLY A 80 0.34 -28.50 27.26
N GLY A 81 1.08 -28.75 28.33
CA GLY A 81 0.57 -28.61 29.70
C GLY A 81 1.60 -27.88 30.57
N MET A 82 1.13 -27.03 31.47
CA MET A 82 2.00 -26.37 32.45
C MET A 82 1.30 -26.28 33.82
N LEU A 83 2.09 -26.47 34.87
CA LEU A 83 1.71 -26.21 36.26
C LEU A 83 1.94 -24.72 36.55
N VAL A 84 0.89 -23.90 36.47
CA VAL A 84 0.94 -22.47 36.82
C VAL A 84 -0.31 -22.12 37.62
N SER A 85 -0.11 -21.51 38.77
CA SER A 85 -1.17 -20.95 39.60
C SER A 85 -0.86 -19.49 39.91
N VAL A 86 -1.71 -18.62 39.39
CA VAL A 86 -1.72 -17.18 39.64
C VAL A 86 -2.75 -16.95 40.75
N GLU A 87 -2.37 -16.22 41.80
CA GLU A 87 -3.22 -16.02 43.00
C GLU A 87 -4.15 -14.81 42.83
N ASP A 88 -3.60 -13.68 42.36
CA ASP A 88 -4.35 -12.44 42.10
C ASP A 88 -3.80 -11.73 40.86
N ASP A 89 -4.69 -11.17 40.04
CA ASP A 89 -4.36 -10.30 38.89
C ASP A 89 -5.14 -8.99 39.01
N GLU A 90 -4.43 -7.87 38.92
CA GLU A 90 -5.03 -6.53 38.88
C GLU A 90 -4.71 -5.87 37.54
N SER A 91 -5.76 -5.49 36.81
CA SER A 91 -5.67 -4.91 35.48
C SER A 91 -6.38 -3.56 35.40
N THR A 92 -5.67 -2.54 34.93
CA THR A 92 -6.23 -1.20 34.72
C THR A 92 -6.51 -0.98 33.23
N PHE A 93 -7.76 -0.68 32.89
CA PHE A 93 -8.21 -0.42 31.52
C PHE A 93 -8.73 1.01 31.38
N GLY A 94 -8.41 1.67 30.26
CA GLY A 94 -8.94 3.01 29.99
C GLY A 94 -8.61 3.56 28.59
N ARG A 95 -9.18 4.72 28.30
CA ARG A 95 -8.79 5.59 27.18
C ARG A 95 -8.16 6.85 27.75
N ARG A 96 -7.17 7.41 27.06
CA ARG A 96 -6.56 8.69 27.45
C ARG A 96 -7.50 9.77 26.98
N VAL A 97 -8.09 10.51 27.92
CA VAL A 97 -8.99 11.62 27.62
C VAL A 97 -8.40 12.87 28.24
N GLN A 98 -8.17 13.90 27.44
CA GLN A 98 -7.76 15.22 27.92
C GLN A 98 -9.00 16.09 28.11
N VAL A 99 -9.20 16.56 29.33
CA VAL A 99 -10.34 17.41 29.68
C VAL A 99 -9.90 18.88 29.61
N HIS A 100 -10.57 19.65 28.77
CA HIS A 100 -10.41 21.09 28.66
C HIS A 100 -11.58 21.79 29.34
N GLU A 101 -11.27 22.57 30.37
CA GLU A 101 -12.20 23.43 31.08
C GLU A 101 -11.96 24.87 30.65
N TYR A 102 -13.02 25.54 30.19
CA TYR A 102 -12.97 26.95 29.78
C TYR A 102 -13.73 27.81 30.80
N PRO A 103 -13.20 28.97 31.21
CA PRO A 103 -13.93 29.90 32.09
C PRO A 103 -15.30 30.28 31.51
N ASN A 104 -16.34 30.34 32.35
CA ASN A 104 -17.74 30.61 32.01
C ASN A 104 -18.45 29.54 31.15
N ARG A 105 -17.96 28.30 31.11
CA ARG A 105 -18.68 27.18 30.47
C ARG A 105 -18.81 25.98 31.43
N ASP A 106 -20.04 25.66 31.81
CA ASP A 106 -20.34 24.61 32.80
C ASP A 106 -20.13 23.17 32.29
N LYS A 107 -19.97 22.98 30.97
CA LYS A 107 -19.73 21.66 30.36
C LYS A 107 -18.30 21.58 29.81
N PRO A 108 -17.42 20.75 30.40
CA PRO A 108 -16.07 20.56 29.91
C PRO A 108 -16.04 19.85 28.55
N TRP A 109 -15.00 20.11 27.77
CA TRP A 109 -14.76 19.43 26.50
C TRP A 109 -13.70 18.36 26.67
N THR A 110 -13.97 17.14 26.21
CA THR A 110 -13.07 15.99 26.33
C THR A 110 -12.50 15.61 24.96
N GLU A 111 -11.18 15.68 24.80
CA GLU A 111 -10.46 15.16 23.63
C GLU A 111 -9.99 13.73 23.90
N ASP A 112 -10.31 12.78 23.01
CA ASP A 112 -9.89 11.40 23.13
C ASP A 112 -8.53 11.19 22.46
N LEU A 113 -7.49 11.02 23.26
CA LEU A 113 -6.10 10.81 22.84
C LEU A 113 -5.77 9.33 22.59
N GLY A 114 -6.79 8.49 22.39
CA GLY A 114 -6.65 7.08 22.07
C GLY A 114 -6.63 6.16 23.28
N ARG A 115 -6.28 4.89 23.05
CA ARG A 115 -6.27 3.86 24.10
C ARG A 115 -5.18 4.14 25.13
N ALA A 116 -5.51 4.04 26.42
CA ALA A 116 -4.51 4.14 27.48
C ALA A 116 -3.63 2.89 27.51
N THR A 117 -2.38 3.07 27.95
CA THR A 117 -1.42 1.99 28.13
C THR A 117 -2.00 0.96 29.09
N ARG A 118 -2.13 -0.29 28.62
CA ARG A 118 -2.59 -1.41 29.46
C ARG A 118 -1.44 -1.85 30.36
N ARG A 119 -1.62 -1.68 31.67
CA ARG A 119 -0.72 -2.16 32.71
C ARG A 119 -1.36 -3.35 33.42
N LEU A 120 -0.61 -4.44 33.53
CA LEU A 120 -0.99 -5.66 34.23
C LEU A 120 -0.03 -5.87 35.39
N THR A 121 -0.51 -5.91 36.63
CA THR A 121 0.32 -6.25 37.79
C THR A 121 0.13 -7.72 38.11
N ILE A 122 1.18 -8.52 37.94
CA ILE A 122 1.12 -9.96 38.06
C ILE A 122 1.85 -10.40 39.32
N ASN A 123 1.14 -11.14 40.18
CA ASN A 123 1.69 -11.80 41.36
C ASN A 123 1.68 -13.32 41.15
N ALA A 124 2.87 -13.90 41.04
CA ALA A 124 3.05 -15.33 40.77
C ALA A 124 3.98 -15.97 41.80
N TYR A 125 3.90 -17.29 41.94
CA TYR A 125 4.86 -18.06 42.72
C TYR A 125 5.47 -19.20 41.91
N LEU A 126 6.77 -19.44 42.15
CA LEU A 126 7.51 -20.59 41.63
C LEU A 126 7.63 -21.61 42.76
N VAL A 127 7.05 -22.79 42.59
CA VAL A 127 7.03 -23.88 43.59
C VAL A 127 7.63 -25.14 42.97
N GLY A 128 8.48 -25.84 43.74
CA GLY A 128 9.05 -27.13 43.37
C GLY A 128 10.53 -27.27 43.71
N ASP A 129 11.09 -28.46 43.49
CA ASP A 129 12.52 -28.72 43.75
C ASP A 129 13.43 -27.95 42.79
N ASP A 130 12.97 -27.69 41.56
CA ASP A 130 13.69 -26.92 40.53
C ASP A 130 13.45 -25.39 40.59
N TYR A 131 12.95 -24.86 41.72
CA TYR A 131 12.51 -23.46 41.75
C TYR A 131 13.66 -22.47 41.52
N ALA A 132 14.89 -22.82 41.91
CA ALA A 132 16.08 -21.99 41.72
C ALA A 132 16.42 -21.84 40.23
N ASP A 133 16.46 -22.94 39.48
CA ASP A 133 16.74 -22.93 38.04
C ASP A 133 15.65 -22.18 37.25
N ARG A 134 14.38 -22.35 37.64
CA ARG A 134 13.26 -21.64 37.01
C ARG A 134 13.28 -20.14 37.29
N ARG A 135 13.68 -19.74 38.50
CA ARG A 135 13.88 -18.34 38.86
C ARG A 135 14.99 -17.71 38.01
N ASP A 136 16.13 -18.38 37.88
CA ASP A 136 17.28 -17.82 37.16
C ASP A 136 17.00 -17.72 35.65
N ARG A 137 16.27 -18.69 35.07
CA ARG A 137 15.76 -18.58 33.69
C ARG A 137 14.77 -17.42 33.49
N LEU A 138 13.90 -17.19 34.48
CA LEU A 138 12.97 -16.06 34.45
C LEU A 138 13.73 -14.74 34.51
N ILE A 139 14.75 -14.62 35.37
CA ILE A 139 15.61 -13.42 35.43
C ILE A 139 16.28 -13.17 34.06
N SER A 140 16.89 -14.19 33.45
CA SER A 140 17.53 -14.05 32.13
C SER A 140 16.54 -13.65 31.02
N ALA A 141 15.32 -14.17 31.06
CA ALA A 141 14.27 -13.81 30.09
C ALA A 141 13.82 -12.35 30.24
N ILE A 142 13.79 -11.84 31.47
CA ILE A 142 13.37 -10.47 31.80
C ILE A 142 14.47 -9.45 31.45
N GLU A 143 15.74 -9.83 31.60
CA GLU A 143 16.89 -8.98 31.27
C GLU A 143 17.21 -8.95 29.76
N THR A 144 16.58 -9.81 28.95
CA THR A 144 16.77 -9.81 27.50
C THR A 144 16.07 -8.60 26.86
N ALA A 145 16.79 -7.82 26.07
CA ALA A 145 16.24 -6.64 25.40
C ALA A 145 15.21 -7.01 24.32
N GLY A 146 14.00 -6.45 24.40
CA GLY A 146 12.94 -6.58 23.39
C GLY A 146 11.56 -6.92 23.97
N PRO A 147 10.50 -6.91 23.16
CA PRO A 147 9.19 -7.37 23.59
C PRO A 147 9.23 -8.88 23.85
N GLY A 148 8.80 -9.29 25.04
CA GLY A 148 8.64 -10.68 25.44
C GLY A 148 7.21 -11.16 25.28
N THR A 149 7.05 -12.46 25.09
CA THR A 149 5.73 -13.11 25.09
C THR A 149 5.37 -13.58 26.50
N LEU A 150 4.32 -13.01 27.08
CA LEU A 150 3.73 -13.45 28.33
C LEU A 150 2.50 -14.32 28.03
N VAL A 151 2.49 -15.56 28.51
CA VAL A 151 1.33 -16.45 28.38
C VAL A 151 0.54 -16.45 29.69
N HIS A 152 -0.59 -15.75 29.72
CA HIS A 152 -1.47 -15.68 30.88
C HIS A 152 -2.62 -16.70 30.76
N PRO A 153 -3.00 -17.43 31.84
CA PRO A 153 -4.06 -18.43 31.80
C PRO A 153 -5.43 -17.93 31.33
N GLN A 154 -5.78 -16.67 31.63
CA GLN A 154 -7.08 -16.06 31.25
C GLN A 154 -7.00 -15.10 30.07
N TYR A 155 -5.83 -14.50 29.80
CA TYR A 155 -5.68 -13.47 28.76
C TYR A 155 -4.94 -13.98 27.50
N GLY A 156 -4.47 -15.23 27.50
CA GLY A 156 -3.75 -15.82 26.37
C GLY A 156 -2.31 -15.31 26.23
N GLU A 157 -1.75 -15.42 25.03
CA GLU A 157 -0.40 -14.91 24.70
C GLU A 157 -0.45 -13.41 24.46
N MET A 158 0.31 -12.63 25.22
CA MET A 158 0.43 -11.17 25.10
C MET A 158 1.88 -10.80 24.79
N GLN A 159 2.08 -9.86 23.86
CA GLN A 159 3.40 -9.30 23.52
C GLN A 159 3.60 -7.99 24.27
N GLY A 160 4.73 -7.83 24.95
CA GLY A 160 4.94 -6.65 25.77
C GLY A 160 6.27 -6.62 26.50
N SER A 161 6.52 -5.53 27.19
CA SER A 161 7.73 -5.34 28.01
C SER A 161 7.35 -5.23 29.47
N ILE A 162 8.29 -5.56 30.34
CA ILE A 162 8.14 -5.32 31.78
C ILE A 162 8.38 -3.82 32.04
N ASP A 163 7.47 -3.19 32.76
CA ASP A 163 7.54 -1.79 33.16
C ASP A 163 8.03 -1.73 34.62
N GLY A 164 9.24 -1.21 34.83
CA GLY A 164 9.84 -1.09 36.17
C GLY A 164 10.63 -2.31 36.65
N GLN A 165 10.79 -2.42 37.97
CA GLN A 165 11.61 -3.45 38.62
C GLN A 165 10.79 -4.68 39.01
N VAL A 166 11.39 -5.87 38.85
CA VAL A 166 10.79 -7.14 39.25
C VAL A 166 11.21 -7.48 40.68
N ARG A 167 10.23 -7.74 41.55
CA ARG A 167 10.48 -8.08 42.96
C ARG A 167 10.37 -9.58 43.16
N ILE A 168 11.46 -10.18 43.63
CA ILE A 168 11.55 -11.60 43.96
C ILE A 168 11.76 -11.73 45.47
N THR A 169 10.84 -12.40 46.17
CA THR A 169 10.93 -12.58 47.63
C THR A 169 11.10 -14.05 47.98
N HIS A 170 12.13 -14.35 48.77
CA HIS A 170 12.37 -15.65 49.38
C HIS A 170 12.07 -15.56 50.87
N SER A 171 11.41 -16.58 51.43
CA SER A 171 11.19 -16.70 52.88
C SER A 171 11.82 -18.00 53.36
N SER A 172 12.62 -17.95 54.43
CA SER A 172 13.29 -19.13 54.99
C SER A 172 12.34 -20.08 55.73
N THR A 173 11.15 -19.59 56.10
CA THR A 173 10.08 -20.41 56.71
C THR A 173 9.23 -21.14 55.66
N GLU A 174 9.24 -20.67 54.41
CA GLU A 174 8.50 -21.27 53.31
C GLU A 174 9.49 -21.97 52.36
N GLY A 175 9.88 -23.19 52.72
CA GLY A 175 10.81 -23.97 51.92
C GLY A 175 10.26 -24.28 50.51
N ARG A 176 11.12 -24.17 49.49
CA ARG A 176 10.86 -24.54 48.08
C ARG A 176 9.83 -23.66 47.35
N MET A 177 9.64 -22.42 47.79
CA MET A 177 8.83 -21.44 47.06
C MET A 177 9.50 -20.08 46.94
N CYS A 178 9.15 -19.37 45.86
CA CYS A 178 9.57 -18.00 45.60
C CYS A 178 8.39 -17.19 45.07
N ARG A 179 8.13 -16.02 45.64
CA ARG A 179 7.10 -15.09 45.11
C ARG A 179 7.74 -14.08 44.17
N VAL A 180 7.12 -13.87 43.02
CA VAL A 180 7.55 -12.93 41.98
C VAL A 180 6.41 -11.95 41.71
N SER A 181 6.70 -10.66 41.76
CA SER A 181 5.77 -9.60 41.41
C SER A 181 6.40 -8.69 40.36
N PHE A 182 5.70 -8.46 39.25
CA PHE A 182 6.14 -7.58 38.18
C PHE A 182 4.96 -6.91 37.46
N GLN A 183 5.24 -5.78 36.81
CA GLN A 183 4.27 -5.07 35.98
C GLN A 183 4.59 -5.31 34.50
N PHE A 184 3.60 -5.72 33.73
CA PHE A 184 3.70 -5.97 32.30
C PHE A 184 2.88 -4.95 31.51
N VAL A 185 3.47 -4.40 30.45
CA VAL A 185 2.84 -3.44 29.55
C VAL A 185 2.77 -4.02 28.14
N GLU A 186 1.56 -4.05 27.57
CA GLU A 186 1.34 -4.49 26.18
C GLU A 186 2.08 -3.56 25.22
N SER A 187 3.04 -4.10 24.48
CA SER A 187 3.76 -3.35 23.44
C SER A 187 2.93 -3.44 22.17
N GLY A 188 2.26 -2.35 21.81
CA GLY A 188 1.71 -2.20 20.47
C GLY A 188 2.85 -2.26 19.44
N GLU A 189 2.58 -2.81 18.25
CA GLU A 189 3.46 -2.60 17.11
C GLU A 189 3.65 -1.09 16.93
N LEU A 190 4.91 -0.65 16.89
CA LEU A 190 5.28 0.71 16.50
C LEU A 190 4.94 0.87 15.01
N SER A 191 3.65 0.97 14.66
CA SER A 191 3.24 1.45 13.35
C SER A 191 3.39 2.96 13.36
N PHE A 192 4.64 3.43 13.24
CA PHE A 192 4.84 4.79 12.73
C PHE A 192 4.12 4.86 11.37
N PRO A 193 3.42 5.95 11.04
CA PRO A 193 3.04 6.18 9.66
C PRO A 193 4.34 6.30 8.89
N VAL A 194 4.80 5.21 8.30
CA VAL A 194 5.83 5.27 7.27
C VAL A 194 5.19 6.15 6.22
N ALA A 195 5.73 7.35 6.00
CA ALA A 195 5.45 8.10 4.80
C ALA A 195 5.80 7.13 3.66
N GLY A 196 4.80 6.41 3.16
CA GLY A 196 5.00 5.44 2.09
C GLY A 196 5.67 6.17 0.94
N MET A 197 6.48 5.45 0.14
CA MET A 197 7.10 6.01 -1.05
C MET A 197 6.10 6.92 -1.78
N ALA A 198 6.54 8.14 -2.12
CA ALA A 198 5.72 9.10 -2.85
C ALA A 198 5.02 8.38 -4.01
N THR A 199 3.70 8.58 -4.16
CA THR A 199 2.89 7.84 -5.14
C THR A 199 3.44 7.94 -6.56
N ALA A 200 4.00 9.09 -6.92
CA ALA A 200 4.68 9.31 -8.19
C ALA A 200 5.93 8.43 -8.36
N LYS A 201 6.73 8.21 -7.30
CA LYS A 201 7.92 7.36 -7.34
C LYS A 201 7.57 5.88 -7.48
N ARG A 202 6.45 5.46 -6.87
CA ARG A 202 5.91 4.11 -7.09
C ARG A 202 5.46 3.90 -8.53
N LEU A 203 4.74 4.87 -9.09
CA LEU A 203 4.34 4.84 -10.51
C LEU A 203 5.57 4.75 -11.43
N GLU A 204 6.59 5.56 -11.20
CA GLU A 204 7.86 5.51 -11.96
C GLU A 204 8.51 4.12 -11.90
N THR A 205 8.53 3.49 -10.71
CA THR A 205 9.07 2.14 -10.54
C THR A 205 8.25 1.09 -11.29
N SER A 206 6.92 1.12 -11.15
CA SER A 206 6.03 0.20 -11.87
C SER A 206 6.08 0.39 -13.40
N GLY A 207 6.29 1.64 -13.87
CA GLY A 207 6.47 1.96 -15.28
C GLY A 207 7.78 1.39 -15.84
N GLY A 208 8.88 1.46 -15.07
CA GLY A 208 10.14 0.82 -15.43
C GLY A 208 10.01 -0.71 -15.56
N LEU A 209 9.34 -1.36 -14.61
CA LEU A 209 9.08 -2.81 -14.70
C LEU A 209 8.20 -3.19 -15.89
N PHE A 210 7.27 -2.31 -16.28
CA PHE A 210 6.47 -2.51 -17.49
C PHE A 210 7.33 -2.33 -18.76
N ASP A 211 8.21 -1.35 -18.81
CA ASP A 211 9.19 -1.18 -19.91
C ASP A 211 10.09 -2.43 -20.04
N ASP A 212 10.59 -2.98 -18.94
CA ASP A 212 11.40 -4.22 -18.93
C ASP A 212 10.59 -5.42 -19.46
N ALA A 213 9.30 -5.51 -19.13
CA ALA A 213 8.43 -6.57 -19.64
C ALA A 213 8.13 -6.41 -21.15
N ILE A 214 8.02 -5.18 -21.65
CA ILE A 214 7.89 -4.90 -23.09
C ILE A 214 9.16 -5.37 -23.82
N ASP A 215 10.35 -5.04 -23.30
CA ASP A 215 11.62 -5.48 -23.88
C ASP A 215 11.74 -7.00 -23.88
N SER A 216 11.36 -7.66 -22.78
CA SER A 216 11.34 -9.13 -22.69
C SER A 216 10.39 -9.75 -23.71
N MET A 217 9.16 -9.23 -23.84
CA MET A 217 8.19 -9.73 -24.83
C MET A 217 8.72 -9.57 -26.26
N PHE A 218 9.27 -8.40 -26.58
CA PHE A 218 9.73 -8.11 -27.94
C PHE A 218 11.06 -8.79 -28.28
N SER A 219 11.84 -9.25 -27.31
CA SER A 219 13.07 -10.02 -27.54
C SER A 219 12.88 -11.29 -28.39
N THR A 220 11.66 -11.84 -28.42
CA THR A 220 11.30 -13.01 -29.23
C THR A 220 11.04 -12.67 -30.70
N PHE A 221 10.85 -11.39 -31.03
CA PHE A 221 10.66 -10.94 -32.40
C PHE A 221 11.93 -11.16 -33.23
N SER A 222 11.80 -11.80 -34.39
CA SER A 222 12.88 -11.83 -35.37
C SER A 222 12.32 -11.97 -36.78
N LEU A 223 12.98 -11.31 -37.74
CA LEU A 223 12.76 -11.50 -39.18
C LEU A 223 13.68 -12.57 -39.77
N SER A 224 14.50 -13.22 -38.93
CA SER A 224 15.42 -14.27 -39.35
C SER A 224 14.66 -15.51 -39.87
N GLY A 225 15.14 -16.08 -40.98
CA GLY A 225 14.50 -17.26 -41.59
C GLY A 225 13.15 -16.99 -42.25
N ILE A 226 12.71 -15.73 -42.35
CA ILE A 226 11.53 -15.31 -43.08
C ILE A 226 11.93 -14.93 -44.53
N SER A 227 11.07 -15.21 -45.51
CA SER A 227 11.32 -14.83 -46.92
C SER A 227 11.40 -13.31 -47.10
N ASP A 228 12.29 -12.85 -47.97
CA ASP A 228 12.57 -11.42 -48.19
C ASP A 228 11.32 -10.59 -48.53
N PHE A 229 10.43 -11.11 -49.37
CA PHE A 229 9.16 -10.41 -49.68
C PHE A 229 8.29 -10.17 -48.43
N ILE A 230 8.24 -11.12 -47.48
CA ILE A 230 7.51 -10.96 -46.22
C ILE A 230 8.23 -9.96 -45.31
N GLN A 231 9.56 -9.98 -45.28
CA GLN A 231 10.33 -9.00 -44.50
C GLN A 231 10.02 -7.58 -44.97
N ASN A 232 10.04 -7.35 -46.29
CA ASN A 232 9.69 -6.07 -46.89
C ASN A 232 8.24 -5.67 -46.60
N ASP A 233 7.29 -6.61 -46.66
CA ASP A 233 5.89 -6.34 -46.31
C ASP A 233 5.72 -5.97 -44.83
N VAL A 234 6.42 -6.65 -43.91
CA VAL A 234 6.40 -6.33 -42.47
C VAL A 234 7.02 -4.96 -42.20
N ILE A 235 8.11 -4.61 -42.88
CA ILE A 235 8.74 -3.29 -42.78
C ILE A 235 7.80 -2.20 -43.33
N ALA A 236 7.11 -2.46 -44.44
CA ALA A 236 6.11 -1.54 -45.00
C ALA A 236 4.91 -1.36 -44.05
N ASP A 237 4.43 -2.45 -43.45
CA ASP A 237 3.38 -2.41 -42.43
C ASP A 237 3.82 -1.57 -41.21
N ALA A 238 5.04 -1.77 -40.72
CA ALA A 238 5.61 -0.99 -39.62
C ALA A 238 5.75 0.49 -40.00
N ALA A 239 6.21 0.79 -41.22
CA ALA A 239 6.35 2.15 -41.72
C ALA A 239 4.99 2.87 -41.80
N SER A 240 3.94 2.16 -42.23
CA SER A 240 2.57 2.69 -42.23
C SER A 240 2.10 3.01 -40.82
N MET A 241 2.31 2.10 -39.86
CA MET A 241 1.92 2.33 -38.46
C MET A 241 2.63 3.53 -37.84
N LEU A 242 3.93 3.69 -38.09
CA LEU A 242 4.68 4.87 -37.64
C LEU A 242 4.23 6.16 -38.34
N GLY A 243 3.82 6.06 -39.61
CA GLY A 243 3.18 7.16 -40.34
C GLY A 243 1.88 7.60 -39.67
N ASP A 244 1.01 6.66 -39.32
CA ASP A 244 -0.24 6.92 -38.61
C ASP A 244 0.03 7.62 -37.26
N VAL A 245 1.04 7.15 -36.51
CA VAL A 245 1.50 7.82 -35.29
C VAL A 245 2.03 9.22 -35.57
N ALA A 246 2.92 9.38 -36.55
CA ALA A 246 3.53 10.66 -36.87
C ALA A 246 2.47 11.71 -37.28
N ASP A 247 1.43 11.29 -38.01
CA ASP A 247 0.34 12.16 -38.44
C ASP A 247 -0.58 12.54 -37.28
N ALA A 248 -0.86 11.63 -36.35
CA ALA A 248 -1.58 11.94 -35.11
C ALA A 248 -0.84 12.99 -34.26
N PHE A 249 0.50 12.97 -34.27
CA PHE A 249 1.32 13.93 -33.54
C PHE A 249 1.65 15.20 -34.34
N ARG A 250 1.35 15.28 -35.63
CA ARG A 250 1.77 16.40 -36.51
C ARG A 250 1.37 17.79 -35.99
N MET A 251 0.15 17.92 -35.46
CA MET A 251 -0.35 19.18 -34.87
C MET A 251 -0.14 19.27 -33.36
N VAL A 252 0.20 18.14 -32.73
CA VAL A 252 0.28 18.02 -31.27
C VAL A 252 1.71 18.21 -30.81
N ASP A 253 2.69 17.50 -31.37
CA ASP A 253 4.09 17.62 -31.01
C ASP A 253 4.98 17.33 -32.23
N SER A 254 5.66 18.38 -32.71
CA SER A 254 6.54 18.29 -33.88
C SER A 254 7.77 17.42 -33.62
N GLY A 255 8.24 17.34 -32.37
CA GLY A 255 9.41 16.54 -31.98
C GLY A 255 9.13 15.04 -32.07
N VAL A 256 7.99 14.59 -31.57
CA VAL A 256 7.55 13.18 -31.72
C VAL A 256 7.25 12.86 -33.17
N SER A 257 6.53 13.73 -33.89
CA SER A 257 6.21 13.52 -35.30
C SER A 257 7.48 13.38 -36.16
N ALA A 258 8.47 14.24 -35.94
CA ALA A 258 9.77 14.17 -36.62
C ALA A 258 10.54 12.90 -36.26
N ALA A 259 10.59 12.53 -34.98
CA ALA A 259 11.29 11.32 -34.55
C ALA A 259 10.67 10.03 -35.10
N MET A 260 9.33 9.95 -35.17
CA MET A 260 8.64 8.81 -35.78
C MET A 260 8.93 8.67 -37.28
N ARG A 261 9.06 9.80 -38.00
CA ARG A 261 9.46 9.81 -39.42
C ARG A 261 10.93 9.42 -39.63
N LEU A 262 11.82 9.80 -38.71
CA LEU A 262 13.21 9.32 -38.73
C LEU A 262 13.26 7.81 -38.49
N LEU A 263 12.55 7.33 -37.48
CA LEU A 263 12.46 5.90 -37.17
C LEU A 263 11.88 5.11 -38.35
N GLN A 264 10.89 5.66 -39.05
CA GLN A 264 10.34 5.10 -40.29
C GLN A 264 11.40 4.90 -41.38
N GLY A 265 12.36 5.84 -41.52
CA GLY A 265 13.47 5.73 -42.47
C GLY A 265 14.51 4.67 -42.07
N ASP A 266 14.72 4.48 -40.77
CA ASP A 266 15.71 3.55 -40.22
C ASP A 266 15.17 2.13 -39.97
N LEU A 267 13.88 1.86 -40.24
CA LEU A 267 13.24 0.57 -39.97
C LEU A 267 13.97 -0.62 -40.60
N SER A 268 14.47 -0.46 -41.83
CA SER A 268 15.20 -1.53 -42.52
C SER A 268 16.52 -1.87 -41.84
N VAL A 269 17.15 -0.92 -41.14
CA VAL A 269 18.39 -1.14 -40.39
C VAL A 269 18.07 -1.74 -39.01
N ILE A 270 16.98 -1.31 -38.39
CA ILE A 270 16.65 -1.66 -36.99
C ILE A 270 15.90 -3.00 -36.90
N LEU A 271 15.11 -3.39 -37.90
CA LEU A 271 14.33 -4.64 -37.87
C LEU A 271 14.98 -5.81 -38.61
N MET A 272 15.94 -5.54 -39.51
CA MET A 272 16.57 -6.59 -40.32
C MET A 272 17.74 -7.25 -39.57
N PRO A 273 17.85 -8.60 -39.59
CA PRO A 273 18.98 -9.29 -38.96
C PRO A 273 20.32 -8.73 -39.46
N PRO A 274 21.32 -8.49 -38.59
CA PRO A 274 21.50 -9.05 -37.25
C PRO A 274 21.00 -8.18 -36.08
N SER A 275 20.13 -7.18 -36.31
CA SER A 275 19.68 -6.28 -35.24
C SER A 275 18.93 -7.00 -34.11
N ALA A 276 19.06 -6.46 -32.89
CA ALA A 276 18.31 -6.97 -31.75
C ALA A 276 16.93 -6.31 -31.75
N ALA A 277 15.88 -7.10 -31.51
CA ALA A 277 14.52 -6.58 -31.43
C ALA A 277 14.37 -5.45 -30.38
N SER A 278 15.18 -5.48 -29.31
CA SER A 278 15.29 -4.42 -28.32
C SER A 278 15.69 -3.06 -28.89
N ASP A 279 16.41 -3.00 -30.01
CA ASP A 279 16.83 -1.73 -30.63
C ASP A 279 15.62 -0.96 -31.14
N PHE A 280 14.61 -1.66 -31.66
CA PHE A 280 13.35 -1.06 -32.09
C PHE A 280 12.55 -0.47 -30.92
N VAL A 281 12.41 -1.22 -29.82
CA VAL A 281 11.69 -0.74 -28.63
C VAL A 281 12.40 0.47 -28.03
N ASN A 282 13.73 0.42 -27.92
CA ASN A 282 14.53 1.54 -27.46
C ASN A 282 14.41 2.78 -28.37
N ALA A 283 14.41 2.57 -29.69
CA ALA A 283 14.21 3.65 -30.64
C ALA A 283 12.81 4.27 -30.52
N LEU A 284 11.77 3.45 -30.37
CA LEU A 284 10.39 3.91 -30.12
C LEU A 284 10.31 4.73 -28.83
N GLN A 285 10.81 4.19 -27.72
CA GLN A 285 10.81 4.89 -26.45
C GLN A 285 11.57 6.22 -26.51
N LYS A 286 12.70 6.28 -27.24
CA LYS A 286 13.42 7.53 -27.50
C LYS A 286 12.61 8.51 -28.35
N ALA A 287 11.92 8.03 -29.38
CA ALA A 287 11.06 8.84 -30.24
C ALA A 287 9.83 9.39 -29.49
N TRP A 288 9.27 8.64 -28.55
CA TRP A 288 8.22 9.15 -27.67
C TRP A 288 8.75 10.24 -26.73
N ARG A 289 9.96 10.05 -26.20
CA ARG A 289 10.60 10.99 -25.25
C ARG A 289 11.21 12.23 -25.92
N SER A 290 11.31 12.28 -27.25
CA SER A 290 11.82 13.44 -27.98
C SER A 290 10.81 14.58 -28.10
N GLY A 291 9.59 14.41 -27.57
CA GLY A 291 8.57 15.46 -27.62
C GLY A 291 8.94 16.69 -26.80
N ASP A 292 8.84 17.86 -27.41
CA ASP A 292 9.14 19.14 -26.76
C ASP A 292 8.07 19.51 -25.72
N ARG A 293 6.83 19.02 -25.91
CA ARG A 293 5.70 19.25 -24.99
C ARG A 293 5.75 18.41 -23.72
N LEU A 294 6.67 17.45 -23.63
CA LEU A 294 7.00 16.74 -22.38
C LEU A 294 7.68 17.63 -21.33
N ARG A 295 8.12 18.84 -21.74
CA ARG A 295 8.78 19.82 -20.86
C ARG A 295 7.99 21.14 -20.76
N GLY A 296 6.82 21.19 -21.41
CA GLY A 296 6.01 22.40 -21.56
C GLY A 296 5.03 22.66 -20.41
N SER A 297 3.94 23.35 -20.71
CA SER A 297 2.88 23.64 -19.74
C SER A 297 2.10 22.38 -19.35
N THR A 298 1.42 22.40 -18.21
CA THR A 298 0.58 21.28 -17.78
C THR A 298 -0.51 20.92 -18.80
N SER A 299 -1.07 21.90 -19.51
CA SER A 299 -2.03 21.67 -20.60
C SER A 299 -1.41 20.95 -21.80
N ASP A 300 -0.14 21.24 -22.12
CA ASP A 300 0.58 20.55 -23.18
C ASP A 300 0.80 19.08 -22.80
N LEU A 301 1.20 18.81 -21.56
CA LEU A 301 1.37 17.45 -21.03
C LEU A 301 0.05 16.67 -21.05
N VAL A 302 -1.06 17.27 -20.62
CA VAL A 302 -2.39 16.64 -20.67
C VAL A 302 -2.79 16.29 -22.10
N THR A 303 -2.53 17.20 -23.05
CA THR A 303 -2.83 16.98 -24.47
C THR A 303 -2.01 15.84 -25.02
N MET A 304 -0.71 15.81 -24.70
CA MET A 304 0.20 14.74 -25.12
C MET A 304 -0.20 13.37 -24.53
N ILE A 305 -0.53 13.30 -23.24
CA ILE A 305 -1.00 12.06 -22.62
C ILE A 305 -2.28 11.56 -23.30
N LYS A 306 -3.23 12.46 -23.60
CA LYS A 306 -4.47 12.11 -24.30
C LYS A 306 -4.19 11.59 -25.70
N THR A 307 -3.30 12.21 -26.47
CA THR A 307 -3.00 11.76 -27.83
C THR A 307 -2.25 10.43 -27.83
N MET A 308 -1.33 10.22 -26.89
CA MET A 308 -0.66 8.92 -26.68
C MET A 308 -1.62 7.83 -26.21
N SER A 309 -2.63 8.15 -25.40
CA SER A 309 -3.68 7.18 -25.07
C SER A 309 -4.59 6.90 -26.27
N GLY A 310 -4.91 7.93 -27.06
CA GLY A 310 -5.78 7.84 -28.23
C GLY A 310 -5.18 7.01 -29.36
N ILE A 311 -3.88 7.13 -29.63
CA ILE A 311 -3.22 6.34 -30.69
C ILE A 311 -3.31 4.83 -30.40
N THR A 312 -3.36 4.40 -29.14
CA THR A 312 -3.52 2.98 -28.81
C THR A 312 -4.88 2.40 -29.20
N LEU A 313 -5.87 3.26 -29.40
CA LEU A 313 -7.21 2.92 -29.84
C LEU A 313 -7.37 3.01 -31.36
N ASP A 314 -6.34 3.46 -32.08
CA ASP A 314 -6.39 3.64 -33.52
C ASP A 314 -6.57 2.30 -34.26
N PRO A 315 -7.46 2.22 -35.28
CA PRO A 315 -7.67 1.02 -36.06
C PRO A 315 -6.43 0.51 -36.80
N GLY A 316 -5.53 1.39 -37.23
CA GLY A 316 -4.28 1.05 -37.92
C GLY A 316 -3.32 0.22 -37.05
N LEU A 317 -3.37 0.44 -35.73
CA LEU A 317 -2.64 -0.30 -34.71
C LEU A 317 -3.44 -1.46 -34.10
N SER A 318 -4.65 -1.76 -34.56
CA SER A 318 -5.42 -2.89 -34.01
C SER A 318 -4.83 -4.25 -34.43
N PRO A 319 -4.81 -5.27 -33.54
CA PRO A 319 -4.36 -6.61 -33.91
C PRO A 319 -5.23 -7.21 -35.01
N ARG A 320 -4.60 -7.81 -36.02
CA ARG A 320 -5.28 -8.51 -37.11
C ARG A 320 -5.40 -10.00 -36.80
N GLY A 321 -6.62 -10.54 -36.92
CA GLY A 321 -6.87 -11.96 -36.76
C GLY A 321 -6.19 -12.80 -37.84
N THR A 322 -5.60 -13.92 -37.42
CA THR A 322 -5.10 -14.98 -38.30
C THR A 322 -6.19 -16.04 -38.46
N TRP A 323 -6.55 -16.36 -39.70
CA TRP A 323 -7.58 -17.34 -40.02
C TRP A 323 -6.95 -18.65 -40.49
N PRO A 324 -7.58 -19.82 -40.25
CA PRO A 324 -7.08 -21.10 -40.76
C PRO A 324 -6.98 -21.15 -42.30
N THR A 325 -7.70 -20.29 -43.00
CA THR A 325 -7.68 -20.15 -44.47
C THR A 325 -6.56 -19.24 -44.98
N ASP A 326 -5.83 -18.54 -44.10
CA ASP A 326 -4.71 -17.70 -44.50
C ASP A 326 -3.57 -18.57 -45.06
N SER A 327 -2.89 -18.08 -46.10
CA SER A 327 -1.64 -18.72 -46.53
C SER A 327 -0.59 -18.65 -45.42
N GLY A 328 0.33 -19.62 -45.40
CA GLY A 328 1.41 -19.63 -44.39
C GLY A 328 2.26 -18.36 -44.39
N SER A 329 2.40 -17.68 -45.54
CA SER A 329 3.06 -16.37 -45.64
C SER A 329 2.21 -15.24 -45.03
N ALA A 330 0.91 -15.19 -45.33
CA ALA A 330 0.00 -14.18 -44.80
C ALA A 330 -0.16 -14.31 -43.27
N ALA A 331 -0.22 -15.53 -42.75
CA ALA A 331 -0.26 -15.78 -41.31
C ALA A 331 1.01 -15.28 -40.60
N LYS A 332 2.20 -15.56 -41.17
CA LYS A 332 3.49 -15.07 -40.65
C LYS A 332 3.57 -13.55 -40.67
N GLN A 333 3.20 -12.91 -41.77
CA GLN A 333 3.18 -11.44 -41.88
C GLN A 333 2.26 -10.82 -40.81
N LYS A 334 1.02 -11.32 -40.68
CA LYS A 334 0.06 -10.83 -39.67
C LYS A 334 0.60 -10.98 -38.24
N MET A 335 1.25 -12.10 -37.93
CA MET A 335 1.84 -12.35 -36.62
C MET A 335 2.94 -11.32 -36.30
N GLN A 336 3.88 -11.10 -37.23
CA GLN A 336 4.96 -10.11 -37.04
C GLN A 336 4.41 -8.67 -36.95
N ARG A 337 3.47 -8.32 -37.83
CA ARG A 337 2.75 -7.04 -37.79
C ARG A 337 2.09 -6.79 -36.43
N ASN A 338 1.44 -7.81 -35.88
CA ASN A 338 0.76 -7.71 -34.57
C ASN A 338 1.75 -7.46 -33.42
N MET A 339 2.94 -8.07 -33.47
CA MET A 339 4.00 -7.82 -32.48
C MET A 339 4.52 -6.38 -32.54
N ILE A 340 4.75 -5.84 -33.74
CA ILE A 340 5.16 -4.45 -33.93
C ILE A 340 4.07 -3.49 -33.42
N ALA A 341 2.81 -3.74 -33.78
CA ALA A 341 1.69 -2.95 -33.29
C ALA A 341 1.60 -2.98 -31.75
N ALA A 342 1.81 -4.15 -31.13
CA ALA A 342 1.83 -4.27 -29.67
C ALA A 342 2.98 -3.46 -29.04
N ALA A 343 4.17 -3.47 -29.61
CA ALA A 343 5.29 -2.66 -29.13
C ALA A 343 4.98 -1.15 -29.21
N ILE A 344 4.38 -0.67 -30.31
CA ILE A 344 4.01 0.74 -30.46
C ILE A 344 2.97 1.15 -29.39
N ARG A 345 1.92 0.35 -29.19
CA ARG A 345 0.85 0.67 -28.23
C ARG A 345 1.33 0.61 -26.78
N THR A 346 2.10 -0.41 -26.41
CA THR A 346 2.59 -0.59 -25.05
C THR A 346 3.62 0.47 -24.67
N THR A 347 4.55 0.83 -25.56
CA THR A 347 5.51 1.92 -25.33
C THR A 347 4.84 3.31 -25.29
N ALA A 348 3.74 3.51 -26.03
CA ALA A 348 2.92 4.72 -25.92
C ALA A 348 2.25 4.81 -24.54
N ILE A 349 1.67 3.71 -24.04
CA ILE A 349 1.07 3.69 -22.68
C ILE A 349 2.14 3.92 -21.61
N SER A 350 3.28 3.24 -21.69
CA SER A 350 4.35 3.38 -20.68
C SER A 350 4.89 4.80 -20.63
N THR A 351 5.15 5.40 -21.80
CA THR A 351 5.64 6.78 -21.87
C THR A 351 4.59 7.79 -21.41
N ALA A 352 3.30 7.55 -21.72
CA ALA A 352 2.23 8.39 -21.21
C ALA A 352 2.07 8.29 -19.69
N ALA A 353 2.27 7.11 -19.10
CA ALA A 353 2.31 6.92 -17.65
C ALA A 353 3.49 7.63 -17.00
N HIS A 354 4.68 7.58 -17.62
CA HIS A 354 5.85 8.36 -17.20
C HIS A 354 5.58 9.88 -17.30
N ALA A 355 4.87 10.36 -18.32
CA ALA A 355 4.50 11.77 -18.43
C ALA A 355 3.55 12.23 -17.30
N VAL A 356 2.79 11.33 -16.66
CA VAL A 356 2.00 11.65 -15.46
C VAL A 356 2.89 11.95 -14.26
N THR A 357 4.04 11.26 -14.12
CA THR A 357 4.93 11.50 -12.97
C THR A 357 5.60 12.87 -13.04
N THR A 358 5.81 13.41 -14.24
CA THR A 358 6.39 14.75 -14.45
C THR A 358 5.40 15.89 -14.23
N LEU A 359 4.09 15.60 -14.11
CA LEU A 359 3.10 16.60 -13.74
C LEU A 359 3.47 17.23 -12.39
N LYS A 360 3.48 18.56 -12.34
CA LYS A 360 3.71 19.31 -11.12
C LYS A 360 2.69 18.90 -10.04
N GLN A 361 3.17 18.64 -8.83
CA GLN A 361 2.28 18.29 -7.72
C GLN A 361 1.40 19.50 -7.35
N PRO A 362 0.09 19.30 -7.08
CA PRO A 362 -0.74 20.33 -6.48
C PRO A 362 -0.07 20.83 -5.20
N ARG A 363 -0.07 22.14 -4.96
CA ARG A 363 0.43 22.68 -3.68
C ARG A 363 -0.42 22.07 -2.57
N ASP A 364 0.22 21.57 -1.51
CA ASP A 364 -0.50 21.32 -0.25
C ASP A 364 -1.21 22.63 0.11
N VAL A 365 -2.55 22.59 0.09
CA VAL A 365 -3.34 23.63 0.77
C VAL A 365 -2.77 23.70 2.18
N PRO A 366 -2.35 24.87 2.69
CA PRO A 366 -1.83 24.97 4.04
C PRO A 366 -2.96 24.63 5.02
N GLY A 367 -3.14 23.34 5.31
CA GLY A 367 -3.63 22.90 6.60
C GLY A 367 -2.65 23.44 7.62
N VAL A 368 -3.18 24.18 8.60
CA VAL A 368 -2.49 24.82 9.72
C VAL A 368 -1.12 24.17 9.98
N ARG A 369 -0.07 24.78 9.44
CA ARG A 369 1.29 24.36 9.77
C ARG A 369 1.49 24.72 11.24
N GLY A 370 1.67 23.69 12.06
CA GLY A 370 2.28 23.86 13.36
C GLY A 370 3.58 24.64 13.17
N VAL A 371 3.66 25.79 13.84
CA VAL A 371 4.85 26.64 13.89
C VAL A 371 5.97 25.80 14.47
N ASN A 372 6.84 25.25 13.61
CA ASN A 372 8.21 24.85 13.94
C ASN A 372 8.92 24.29 12.70
N GLN A 373 9.57 25.18 11.94
CA GLN A 373 10.76 24.81 11.20
C GLN A 373 11.79 25.95 11.36
N PRO A 374 13.04 25.66 11.74
CA PRO A 374 14.06 26.69 11.94
C PRO A 374 14.48 27.28 10.60
N ALA A 375 14.49 28.61 10.53
CA ALA A 375 14.94 29.38 9.37
C ALA A 375 16.44 29.16 9.12
N GLY A 376 16.76 28.73 7.90
CA GLY A 376 18.12 28.69 7.39
C GLY A 376 18.69 30.09 7.23
N THR A 377 19.98 30.23 7.57
CA THR A 377 20.78 31.44 7.52
C THR A 377 20.91 31.99 6.10
N GLY A 378 20.22 33.08 5.81
CA GLY A 378 20.52 34.00 4.70
C GLY A 378 20.61 35.41 5.28
N ARG A 379 21.78 36.05 5.13
CA ARG A 379 21.98 37.45 5.51
C ARG A 379 21.02 38.30 4.69
N ASP A 380 20.09 38.98 5.34
CA ASP A 380 19.29 40.02 4.69
C ASP A 380 19.46 41.34 5.45
N SER A 381 19.76 42.36 4.65
CA SER A 381 20.05 43.73 5.06
C SER A 381 18.84 44.41 5.69
N ASP A 382 19.10 45.16 6.76
CA ASP A 382 18.16 45.94 7.54
C ASP A 382 17.70 47.19 6.77
N ILE A 383 16.86 46.99 5.75
CA ILE A 383 16.14 48.06 5.04
C ILE A 383 14.65 47.80 5.22
N ILE A 384 13.99 48.64 6.01
CA ILE A 384 12.53 48.66 6.14
C ILE A 384 11.95 49.17 4.82
N ILE A 385 11.44 48.26 3.99
CA ILE A 385 10.69 48.60 2.78
C ILE A 385 9.26 48.97 3.18
N VAL A 386 8.92 50.25 3.12
CA VAL A 386 7.53 50.71 3.27
C VAL A 386 6.82 50.50 1.94
N MET A 387 6.10 49.37 1.80
CA MET A 387 5.31 49.08 0.60
C MET A 387 4.02 49.94 0.59
N HIS A 388 3.88 50.80 -0.41
CA HIS A 388 2.59 51.42 -0.76
C HIS A 388 1.91 50.56 -1.84
N PRO A 389 0.63 50.15 -1.67
CA PRO A 389 -0.05 49.18 -2.56
C PRO A 389 -0.16 49.59 -4.03
N ALA A 390 0.03 50.88 -4.34
CA ALA A 390 -0.21 51.43 -5.67
C ALA A 390 1.04 51.46 -6.58
N LEU A 391 2.26 51.25 -6.05
CA LEU A 391 3.48 51.42 -6.84
C LEU A 391 4.07 50.11 -7.41
N ASP A 392 3.57 48.95 -6.99
CA ASP A 392 4.11 47.63 -7.38
C ASP A 392 3.30 46.98 -8.53
N GLY A 393 2.77 47.81 -9.42
CA GLY A 393 1.89 47.44 -10.54
C GLY A 393 2.54 46.65 -11.68
N VAL A 394 3.72 46.07 -11.47
CA VAL A 394 4.30 45.08 -12.39
C VAL A 394 4.80 43.90 -11.56
N GLN A 395 3.86 43.19 -10.93
CA GLN A 395 4.03 41.76 -10.73
C GLN A 395 4.19 41.15 -12.13
N THR A 396 5.44 40.96 -12.55
CA THR A 396 5.75 40.07 -13.66
C THR A 396 5.21 38.72 -13.25
N VAL A 397 4.01 38.39 -13.73
CA VAL A 397 3.44 37.05 -13.60
C VAL A 397 4.41 36.16 -14.37
N SER A 398 5.38 35.60 -13.66
CA SER A 398 6.18 34.52 -14.21
C SER A 398 5.17 33.45 -14.60
N ASN A 399 5.05 33.16 -15.91
CA ASN A 399 4.30 32.06 -16.48
C ASN A 399 4.90 30.71 -16.02
N GLY A 400 5.01 30.50 -14.72
CA GLY A 400 5.28 29.20 -14.14
C GLY A 400 4.07 28.33 -14.42
N SER A 401 4.29 27.14 -14.95
CA SER A 401 3.23 26.17 -15.25
C SER A 401 2.30 26.00 -14.03
N SER A 402 1.01 26.31 -14.25
CA SER A 402 -0.05 26.09 -13.26
C SER A 402 -0.20 24.59 -12.99
N PRO A 403 -0.46 24.16 -11.74
CA PRO A 403 -0.74 22.76 -11.44
C PRO A 403 -1.96 22.24 -12.22
N PRO A 404 -2.06 20.93 -12.48
CA PRO A 404 -3.16 20.36 -13.25
C PRO A 404 -4.50 20.56 -12.52
N ASN A 405 -5.54 20.92 -13.28
CA ASN A 405 -6.88 21.09 -12.71
C ASN A 405 -7.54 19.72 -12.46
N TYR A 406 -8.60 19.70 -11.64
CA TYR A 406 -9.40 18.53 -11.34
C TYR A 406 -9.92 17.83 -12.60
N GLU A 407 -10.47 18.60 -13.55
CA GLU A 407 -10.97 18.05 -14.82
C GLU A 407 -9.85 17.47 -15.71
N ASP A 408 -8.66 18.07 -15.68
CA ASP A 408 -7.50 17.58 -16.44
C ASP A 408 -7.03 16.22 -15.90
N LEU A 409 -6.87 16.12 -14.58
CA LEU A 409 -6.51 14.86 -13.90
C LEU A 409 -7.56 13.77 -14.13
N LYS A 410 -8.84 14.12 -14.05
CA LYS A 410 -9.94 13.20 -14.33
C LYS A 410 -9.90 12.72 -15.78
N ALA A 411 -9.67 13.63 -16.73
CA ALA A 411 -9.60 13.30 -18.15
C ALA A 411 -8.37 12.42 -18.48
N ILE A 412 -7.21 12.70 -17.87
CA ILE A 412 -6.02 11.83 -17.96
C ILE A 412 -6.36 10.43 -17.46
N ARG A 413 -6.96 10.33 -16.26
CA ARG A 413 -7.33 9.04 -15.66
C ARG A 413 -8.26 8.25 -16.56
N THR A 414 -9.29 8.87 -17.11
CA THR A 414 -10.25 8.18 -17.99
C THR A 414 -9.59 7.71 -19.28
N ALA A 415 -8.75 8.55 -19.90
CA ALA A 415 -8.11 8.23 -21.17
C ALA A 415 -7.07 7.10 -21.02
N LEU A 416 -6.23 7.15 -19.99
CA LEU A 416 -5.23 6.11 -19.73
C LEU A 416 -5.85 4.79 -19.27
N ASN A 417 -6.90 4.82 -18.42
CA ASN A 417 -7.59 3.57 -18.06
C ASN A 417 -8.25 2.92 -19.28
N ALA A 418 -8.89 3.69 -20.16
CA ALA A 418 -9.47 3.14 -21.38
C ALA A 418 -8.42 2.51 -22.30
N ALA A 419 -7.26 3.16 -22.46
CA ALA A 419 -6.13 2.61 -23.22
C ALA A 419 -5.58 1.32 -22.59
N ILE A 420 -5.38 1.30 -21.27
CA ILE A 420 -4.90 0.12 -20.53
C ILE A 420 -5.92 -1.02 -20.59
N ASP A 421 -7.20 -0.75 -20.37
CA ASP A 421 -8.29 -1.73 -20.47
C ASP A 421 -8.28 -2.40 -21.85
N GLN A 422 -8.18 -1.59 -22.90
CA GLN A 422 -8.14 -2.11 -24.27
C GLN A 422 -6.88 -2.93 -24.56
N GLU A 423 -5.73 -2.53 -24.02
CA GLU A 423 -4.48 -3.30 -24.20
C GLU A 423 -4.47 -4.58 -23.39
N GLN A 424 -5.04 -4.59 -22.18
CA GLN A 424 -5.23 -5.79 -21.36
C GLN A 424 -6.05 -6.87 -22.07
N LEU A 425 -7.02 -6.47 -22.91
CA LEU A 425 -7.79 -7.41 -23.75
C LEU A 425 -6.98 -8.01 -24.91
N ARG A 426 -5.87 -7.37 -25.31
CA ARG A 426 -5.05 -7.75 -26.47
C ARG A 426 -3.81 -8.55 -26.07
N ILE A 427 -3.28 -8.32 -24.86
CA ILE A 427 -2.08 -8.99 -24.35
C ILE A 427 -2.35 -10.48 -24.13
N GLN A 428 -1.47 -11.31 -24.65
CA GLN A 428 -1.47 -12.76 -24.43
C GLN A 428 -0.37 -13.21 -23.45
N ASP A 429 0.60 -12.35 -23.17
CA ASP A 429 1.72 -12.63 -22.27
C ASP A 429 1.35 -12.33 -20.81
N ASP A 430 1.46 -13.34 -19.94
CA ASP A 430 1.09 -13.23 -18.53
C ASP A 430 1.93 -12.21 -17.76
N VAL A 431 3.23 -12.10 -18.08
CA VAL A 431 4.16 -11.20 -17.38
C VAL A 431 3.81 -9.76 -17.73
N LEU A 432 3.65 -9.47 -19.01
CA LEU A 432 3.27 -8.14 -19.50
C LEU A 432 1.89 -7.73 -18.95
N PHE A 433 0.94 -8.68 -18.89
CA PHE A 433 -0.39 -8.46 -18.32
C PHE A 433 -0.33 -8.13 -16.82
N GLN A 434 0.54 -8.82 -16.07
CA GLN A 434 0.74 -8.52 -14.65
C GLN A 434 1.36 -7.13 -14.45
N GLN A 435 2.40 -6.78 -15.21
CA GLN A 435 3.07 -5.48 -15.05
C GLN A 435 2.17 -4.31 -15.42
N ILE A 436 1.40 -4.40 -16.51
CA ILE A 436 0.45 -3.32 -16.86
C ILE A 436 -0.66 -3.16 -15.80
N SER A 437 -1.07 -4.26 -15.15
CA SER A 437 -2.07 -4.23 -14.07
C SER A 437 -1.56 -3.56 -12.79
N VAL A 438 -0.29 -3.81 -12.44
CA VAL A 438 0.39 -3.12 -11.33
C VAL A 438 0.53 -1.64 -11.64
N MET A 439 1.03 -1.30 -12.82
CA MET A 439 1.17 0.10 -13.26
C MET A 439 -0.19 0.84 -13.26
N ARG A 440 -1.27 0.19 -13.71
CA ARG A 440 -2.64 0.75 -13.62
C ARG A 440 -3.05 1.09 -12.21
N THR A 441 -2.73 0.20 -11.26
CA THR A 441 -3.08 0.37 -9.85
C THR A 441 -2.33 1.56 -9.26
N ASP A 442 -1.03 1.66 -9.50
CA ASP A 442 -0.20 2.75 -8.99
C ASP A 442 -0.51 4.09 -9.69
N LEU A 443 -0.84 4.07 -10.98
CA LEU A 443 -1.31 5.25 -11.72
C LEU A 443 -2.61 5.81 -11.13
N ASN A 444 -3.59 4.93 -10.89
CA ASN A 444 -4.86 5.35 -10.31
C ASN A 444 -4.67 5.86 -8.88
N ARG A 445 -3.77 5.25 -8.10
CA ARG A 445 -3.40 5.73 -6.77
C ARG A 445 -2.76 7.12 -6.83
N ASP A 446 -1.80 7.36 -7.72
CA ASP A 446 -1.14 8.67 -7.87
C ASP A 446 -2.13 9.76 -8.27
N ILE A 447 -2.96 9.51 -9.30
CA ILE A 447 -3.96 10.48 -9.74
C ILE A 447 -5.00 10.73 -8.64
N SER A 448 -5.40 9.71 -7.87
CA SER A 448 -6.37 9.87 -6.79
C SER A 448 -5.81 10.69 -5.62
N ALA A 449 -4.52 10.50 -5.29
CA ALA A 449 -3.83 11.33 -4.30
C ALA A 449 -3.77 12.80 -4.75
N ARG A 450 -3.46 13.06 -6.03
CA ARG A 450 -3.47 14.41 -6.60
C ARG A 450 -4.88 15.01 -6.62
N LEU A 451 -5.89 14.24 -7.00
CA LEU A 451 -7.29 14.70 -7.00
C LEU A 451 -7.79 15.07 -5.59
N ALA A 452 -7.28 14.43 -4.54
CA ALA A 452 -7.60 14.79 -3.15
C ALA A 452 -7.00 16.13 -2.73
N GLN A 453 -5.86 16.53 -3.31
CA GLN A 453 -5.20 17.80 -3.04
C GLN A 453 -5.73 18.97 -3.89
N VAL A 454 -6.38 18.68 -5.04
CA VAL A 454 -6.94 19.70 -5.93
C VAL A 454 -8.38 20.00 -5.53
N GLU A 455 -8.67 21.25 -5.19
CA GLU A 455 -10.04 21.73 -4.95
C GLU A 455 -10.89 21.60 -6.22
N ARG A 456 -12.14 21.15 -6.06
CA ARG A 456 -13.11 21.11 -7.17
C ARG A 456 -13.37 22.53 -7.66
N THR A 457 -13.44 22.73 -8.97
CA THR A 457 -13.76 24.04 -9.56
C THR A 457 -15.17 24.05 -10.17
N ALA A 458 -15.90 25.14 -10.06
CA ALA A 458 -17.13 25.44 -10.82
C ALA A 458 -16.86 26.61 -11.76
N LEU A 459 -17.72 26.73 -12.77
CA LEU A 459 -17.79 27.90 -13.61
C LEU A 459 -18.77 28.89 -12.99
N ARG A 460 -18.33 30.12 -12.75
CA ARG A 460 -19.17 31.26 -12.39
C ARG A 460 -18.88 32.42 -13.32
N THR A 461 -19.95 33.05 -13.81
CA THR A 461 -19.89 34.25 -14.64
C THR A 461 -20.11 35.47 -13.77
N PRO A 462 -19.23 36.50 -13.80
CA PRO A 462 -19.51 37.81 -13.20
C PRO A 462 -20.77 38.43 -13.81
N ASP A 463 -21.53 39.18 -13.01
CA ASP A 463 -22.71 39.91 -13.53
C ASP A 463 -22.31 41.19 -14.30
N ASP A 464 -21.14 41.76 -14.00
CA ASP A 464 -20.57 42.95 -14.63
C ASP A 464 -19.03 42.89 -14.60
N VAL A 465 -18.36 43.80 -15.30
CA VAL A 465 -16.89 43.92 -15.31
C VAL A 465 -16.41 44.48 -13.97
N LEU A 466 -16.04 43.59 -13.07
CA LEU A 466 -15.61 43.91 -11.70
C LEU A 466 -14.13 43.57 -11.47
N PRO A 467 -13.45 44.24 -10.53
CA PRO A 467 -12.12 43.82 -10.08
C PRO A 467 -12.15 42.42 -9.46
N ALA A 468 -11.10 41.64 -9.67
CA ALA A 468 -10.98 40.29 -9.13
C ALA A 468 -11.06 40.26 -7.59
N LEU A 469 -10.59 41.31 -6.91
CA LEU A 469 -10.74 41.50 -5.47
C LEU A 469 -12.21 41.60 -5.03
N VAL A 470 -13.04 42.33 -5.79
CA VAL A 470 -14.48 42.48 -5.52
C VAL A 470 -15.20 41.16 -5.78
N LEU A 471 -14.83 40.45 -6.86
CA LEU A 471 -15.37 39.12 -7.14
C LEU A 471 -14.98 38.09 -6.08
N ALA A 472 -13.76 38.16 -5.53
CA ALA A 472 -13.33 37.30 -4.44
C ALA A 472 -14.13 37.58 -3.15
N ALA A 473 -14.33 38.86 -2.82
CA ALA A 473 -15.16 39.25 -1.69
C ALA A 473 -16.62 38.79 -1.84
N THR A 474 -17.22 38.90 -3.03
CA THR A 474 -18.63 38.51 -3.23
C THR A 474 -18.82 36.99 -3.33
N TRP A 475 -17.89 36.27 -3.95
CA TRP A 475 -18.03 34.82 -4.18
C TRP A 475 -17.50 33.97 -3.04
N TYR A 476 -16.48 34.43 -2.31
CA TYR A 476 -15.84 33.67 -1.23
C TYR A 476 -16.00 34.28 0.16
N ASP A 477 -16.63 35.45 0.28
CA ASP A 477 -16.67 36.23 1.53
C ASP A 477 -15.26 36.56 2.07
N ASP A 478 -14.26 36.57 1.18
CA ASP A 478 -12.85 36.81 1.49
C ASP A 478 -12.12 37.47 0.30
N ALA A 479 -11.78 38.75 0.46
CA ALA A 479 -11.06 39.53 -0.54
C ALA A 479 -9.60 39.07 -0.76
N GLY A 480 -8.99 38.38 0.23
CA GLY A 480 -7.63 37.86 0.12
C GLY A 480 -7.47 36.73 -0.90
N ARG A 481 -8.60 36.16 -1.36
CA ARG A 481 -8.65 35.09 -2.36
C ARG A 481 -8.71 35.57 -3.81
N GLU A 482 -8.35 36.82 -4.09
CA GLU A 482 -8.22 37.33 -5.46
C GLU A 482 -7.29 36.46 -6.32
N SER A 483 -6.15 36.07 -5.75
CA SER A 483 -5.16 35.23 -6.43
C SER A 483 -5.73 33.88 -6.87
N ASP A 484 -6.76 33.35 -6.19
CA ASP A 484 -7.42 32.11 -6.57
C ASP A 484 -8.20 32.22 -7.89
N ILE A 485 -8.74 33.39 -8.21
CA ILE A 485 -9.44 33.66 -9.47
C ILE A 485 -8.41 33.88 -10.59
N LEU A 486 -7.40 34.71 -10.33
CA LEU A 486 -6.40 35.10 -11.33
C LEU A 486 -5.47 33.96 -11.74
N THR A 487 -5.09 33.08 -10.82
CA THR A 487 -4.19 31.95 -11.14
C THR A 487 -4.85 30.85 -11.97
N ARG A 488 -6.19 30.77 -11.93
CA ARG A 488 -6.97 29.71 -12.60
C ARG A 488 -7.57 30.15 -13.94
N ASN A 489 -7.60 31.45 -14.21
CA ASN A 489 -8.23 32.03 -15.39
C ASN A 489 -7.26 32.96 -16.11
N PRO A 490 -7.20 32.90 -17.45
CA PRO A 490 -6.42 33.86 -18.23
C PRO A 490 -7.12 35.22 -18.23
N VAL A 491 -6.94 36.00 -17.17
CA VAL A 491 -7.50 37.36 -17.07
C VAL A 491 -6.45 38.38 -17.54
N PRO A 492 -6.77 39.25 -18.51
CA PRO A 492 -5.80 40.23 -19.02
C PRO A 492 -5.34 41.25 -17.98
N HIS A 493 -6.24 41.66 -17.09
CA HIS A 493 -5.94 42.64 -16.05
C HIS A 493 -6.74 42.36 -14.76
N PRO A 494 -6.11 42.31 -13.57
CA PRO A 494 -6.79 42.02 -12.30
C PRO A 494 -7.96 42.95 -11.96
N GLY A 495 -7.83 44.23 -12.30
CA GLY A 495 -8.87 45.23 -12.06
C GLY A 495 -10.07 45.20 -13.03
N PHE A 496 -9.98 44.44 -14.12
CA PHE A 496 -11.00 44.38 -15.17
C PHE A 496 -11.23 42.94 -15.60
N VAL A 497 -12.00 42.21 -14.79
CA VAL A 497 -12.35 40.83 -15.11
C VAL A 497 -13.56 40.81 -16.04
N PRO A 498 -13.47 40.22 -17.25
CA PRO A 498 -14.58 40.22 -18.20
C PRO A 498 -15.75 39.32 -17.73
N VAL A 499 -16.94 39.59 -18.26
CA VAL A 499 -18.17 38.79 -18.05
C VAL A 499 -18.10 37.49 -18.87
N GLU A 500 -17.12 36.66 -18.54
CA GLU A 500 -16.89 35.35 -19.14
C GLU A 500 -16.97 34.26 -18.07
N PRO A 501 -17.20 32.99 -18.44
CA PRO A 501 -17.22 31.89 -17.47
C PRO A 501 -15.85 31.71 -16.82
N LEU A 502 -15.73 32.12 -15.55
CA LEU A 502 -14.51 31.96 -14.76
C LEU A 502 -14.54 30.68 -13.94
N ARG A 503 -13.41 29.99 -13.90
CA ARG A 503 -13.17 28.81 -13.06
C ARG A 503 -12.84 29.26 -11.64
N VAL A 504 -13.68 28.86 -10.69
CA VAL A 504 -13.59 29.22 -9.28
C VAL A 504 -13.66 27.98 -8.40
N PRO A 505 -12.85 27.84 -7.33
CA PRO A 505 -13.00 26.75 -6.37
C PRO A 505 -14.40 26.70 -5.76
N VAL A 506 -14.95 25.49 -5.66
CA VAL A 506 -16.18 25.15 -4.95
C VAL A 506 -15.78 24.52 -3.63
N ARG A 507 -16.24 25.11 -2.54
CA ARG A 507 -16.39 24.39 -1.28
C ARG A 507 -17.84 23.98 -1.09
#